data_AF-A0A940QM68-F1
#
_entry.id   AF-A0A940QM68-F1
#
_cell.length_a   1.000
_cell.length_b   1.000
_cell.length_c   1.000
_cell.angle_alpha   90.00
_cell.angle_beta   90.00
_cell.angle_gamma   90.00
#
_symmetry.space_group_name_H-M   'P 1'
#
loop_
_entity.id
_entity.type
_entity.pdbx_description
1 polymer ?
#
loop_
_entity_poly.entity_id
_entity_poly.type
_entity_poly.pdbx_seq_one_letter_code
_entity_poly.pdbx_strand_id
1 'polypeptide(L)'
;MNIRKIVSAAAAAVFAAGAVSVCAFADGEPAGYVYFMAEKTVIGQGFTVEPVKVPYYEGENGLDVVERAAEVKTEDTGYGAFITAFADDGDAEAAFPEAVAAVCPETAGRTEEGWLSAYDYTAESGWTYFVNDEYAQVGIADYTPADGDVIVFSFTVYGYGADLGVDNSSWGGAAALRDQVKRSELVKLFADNADMLNSEDTAYVYTAAGEALAQYEATQEDIDNAAAGILNAVGGESQETAEAGSADTTAEAPASSEVKGGVNAEEKGSPSTGVEGVAVAVAVVILAGAGIALSKKQ
;
A
#
# COMPACT_ATOMS: atom_id res chain seq x y z
N MET A 1 41.08 -7.84 17.06
CA MET A 1 40.71 -8.57 15.82
C MET A 1 39.25 -9.00 15.95
N ASN A 2 38.53 -9.18 14.83
CA ASN A 2 37.13 -9.64 14.74
C ASN A 2 36.03 -8.60 15.02
N ILE A 3 35.93 -7.61 14.13
CA ILE A 3 34.62 -7.03 13.79
C ILE A 3 33.87 -8.10 12.98
N ARG A 4 32.70 -8.54 13.43
CA ARG A 4 31.84 -9.45 12.66
C ARG A 4 31.13 -8.62 11.58
N LYS A 5 31.50 -8.82 10.32
CA LYS A 5 30.73 -8.32 9.19
C LYS A 5 29.43 -9.11 9.13
N ILE A 6 28.30 -8.46 9.44
CA ILE A 6 27.00 -8.94 8.98
C ILE A 6 26.92 -8.49 7.53
N VAL A 7 26.92 -9.45 6.61
CA VAL A 7 26.69 -9.19 5.18
C VAL A 7 25.19 -9.37 4.98
N SER A 8 24.47 -8.27 4.82
CA SER A 8 23.10 -8.29 4.34
C SER A 8 23.10 -8.80 2.91
N ALA A 9 22.37 -9.90 2.66
CA ALA A 9 22.15 -10.41 1.32
C ALA A 9 20.85 -9.80 0.79
N ALA A 10 20.95 -8.62 0.15
CA ALA A 10 19.88 -8.13 -0.71
C ALA A 10 19.79 -9.07 -1.92
N ALA A 11 18.70 -9.82 -2.02
CA ALA A 11 18.42 -10.65 -3.19
C ALA A 11 17.89 -9.73 -4.30
N ALA A 12 18.73 -9.44 -5.29
CA ALA A 12 18.30 -8.72 -6.49
C ALA A 12 17.32 -9.60 -7.28
N ALA A 13 16.03 -9.36 -7.11
CA ALA A 13 15.01 -9.90 -7.99
C ALA A 13 15.19 -9.31 -9.39
N VAL A 14 15.26 -10.17 -10.40
CA VAL A 14 15.39 -9.73 -11.80
C VAL A 14 14.00 -9.34 -12.30
N PHE A 15 13.75 -8.04 -12.44
CA PHE A 15 12.54 -7.52 -13.06
C PHE A 15 12.39 -8.07 -14.48
N ALA A 16 11.47 -9.00 -14.66
CA ALA A 16 11.00 -9.39 -15.98
C ALA A 16 9.99 -8.33 -16.42
N ALA A 17 10.40 -7.43 -17.33
CA ALA A 17 9.49 -6.48 -17.97
C ALA A 17 8.43 -7.25 -18.80
N GLY A 18 7.37 -7.67 -18.12
CA GLY A 18 6.21 -8.29 -18.73
C GLY A 18 5.50 -7.26 -19.59
N ALA A 19 5.61 -7.39 -20.91
CA ALA A 19 4.83 -6.58 -21.83
C ALA A 19 3.34 -6.80 -21.53
N VAL A 20 2.70 -5.80 -20.92
CA VAL A 20 1.27 -5.84 -20.56
C VAL A 20 0.48 -6.17 -21.83
N SER A 21 -0.11 -7.37 -21.84
CA SER A 21 -0.98 -7.77 -22.94
C SER A 21 -2.23 -6.90 -22.84
N VAL A 22 -2.43 -6.01 -23.81
CA VAL A 22 -3.65 -5.19 -23.90
C VAL A 22 -4.81 -6.11 -24.28
N CYS A 23 -5.38 -6.75 -23.26
CA CYS A 23 -6.64 -7.49 -23.35
C CYS A 23 -7.74 -6.48 -23.68
N ALA A 24 -8.23 -6.55 -24.92
CA ALA A 24 -9.22 -5.62 -25.44
C ALA A 24 -10.57 -5.76 -24.71
N PHE A 25 -10.94 -4.75 -23.93
CA PHE A 25 -12.27 -4.57 -23.37
C PHE A 25 -12.70 -3.10 -23.46
N ALA A 26 -14.00 -2.90 -23.77
CA ALA A 26 -14.70 -1.64 -24.05
C ALA A 26 -14.22 -0.83 -25.28
N ASP A 27 -15.12 -0.60 -26.24
CA ASP A 27 -14.94 0.31 -27.39
C ASP A 27 -15.07 1.80 -26.99
N GLY A 28 -14.50 2.20 -25.85
CA GLY A 28 -14.63 3.54 -25.27
C GLY A 28 -13.33 4.10 -24.71
N GLU A 29 -13.24 5.43 -24.61
CA GLU A 29 -12.20 6.09 -23.82
C GLU A 29 -12.40 5.75 -22.32
N PRO A 30 -11.33 5.52 -21.53
CA PRO A 30 -11.43 5.38 -20.09
C PRO A 30 -12.11 6.59 -19.43
N ALA A 31 -12.89 6.35 -18.38
CA ALA A 31 -13.48 7.39 -17.56
C ALA A 31 -12.44 8.08 -16.66
N GLY A 32 -11.35 7.37 -16.36
CA GLY A 32 -10.17 7.84 -15.65
C GLY A 32 -9.17 6.71 -15.43
N TYR A 33 -8.15 6.98 -14.63
CA TYR A 33 -7.15 6.01 -14.20
C TYR A 33 -6.99 6.03 -12.69
N VAL A 34 -6.76 4.86 -12.10
CA VAL A 34 -6.23 4.75 -10.74
C VAL A 34 -4.82 4.19 -10.75
N TYR A 35 -4.14 4.31 -9.63
CA TYR A 35 -2.85 3.68 -9.38
C TYR A 35 -3.07 2.48 -8.45
N PHE A 36 -2.58 1.31 -8.83
CA PHE A 36 -2.82 0.06 -8.12
C PHE A 36 -1.50 -0.61 -7.72
N MET A 37 -1.46 -1.17 -6.52
CA MET A 37 -0.37 -2.03 -6.03
C MET A 37 -0.95 -3.13 -5.13
N ALA A 38 -0.38 -4.33 -5.16
CA ALA A 38 -0.68 -5.41 -4.22
C ALA A 38 0.62 -5.91 -3.58
N GLU A 39 0.73 -5.87 -2.25
CA GLU A 39 1.96 -6.16 -1.51
C GLU A 39 1.78 -7.16 -0.36
N LYS A 40 2.86 -7.89 -0.09
CA LYS A 40 3.02 -8.96 0.89
C LYS A 40 4.33 -8.79 1.66
N THR A 41 4.66 -7.55 2.00
CA THR A 41 5.89 -7.17 2.71
C THR A 41 5.95 -7.75 4.12
N VAL A 42 4.81 -7.99 4.78
CA VAL A 42 4.73 -8.58 6.13
C VAL A 42 5.23 -10.03 6.21
N ILE A 43 5.30 -10.74 5.08
CA ILE A 43 5.94 -12.06 4.96
C ILE A 43 7.31 -11.99 4.27
N GLY A 44 7.85 -10.79 4.05
CA GLY A 44 9.18 -10.55 3.47
C GLY A 44 9.25 -10.76 1.95
N GLN A 45 8.13 -10.74 1.24
CA GLN A 45 8.06 -11.16 -0.18
C GLN A 45 7.76 -10.02 -1.18
N GLY A 46 7.83 -8.75 -0.76
CA GLY A 46 7.64 -7.60 -1.65
C GLY A 46 6.24 -7.55 -2.26
N PHE A 47 6.14 -7.51 -3.59
CA PHE A 47 4.88 -7.35 -4.31
C PHE A 47 4.27 -8.66 -4.79
N THR A 48 2.96 -8.65 -4.96
CA THR A 48 2.22 -9.52 -5.90
C THR A 48 1.93 -8.75 -7.19
N VAL A 49 1.67 -7.44 -7.08
CA VAL A 49 1.58 -6.51 -8.22
C VAL A 49 2.32 -5.23 -7.85
N GLU A 50 3.37 -4.90 -8.62
CA GLU A 50 4.10 -3.63 -8.53
C GLU A 50 3.19 -2.43 -8.83
N PRO A 51 3.53 -1.18 -8.44
CA PRO A 51 2.72 -0.02 -8.76
C PRO A 51 2.48 0.15 -10.27
N VAL A 52 1.22 0.05 -10.68
CA VAL A 52 0.77 0.16 -12.07
C VAL A 52 -0.38 1.16 -12.20
N LYS A 53 -0.53 1.73 -13.40
CA LYS A 53 -1.64 2.63 -13.74
C LYS A 53 -2.73 1.85 -14.47
N VAL A 54 -3.94 1.84 -13.91
CA VAL A 54 -5.05 0.99 -14.36
C VAL A 54 -6.23 1.85 -14.81
N PRO A 55 -6.73 1.69 -16.06
CA PRO A 55 -7.92 2.41 -16.51
C PRO A 55 -9.20 1.84 -15.89
N TYR A 56 -10.16 2.72 -15.62
CA TYR A 56 -11.55 2.35 -15.29
C TYR A 56 -12.54 3.03 -16.24
N TYR A 57 -13.71 2.43 -16.42
CA TYR A 57 -14.75 2.87 -17.34
C TYR A 57 -16.04 3.29 -16.61
N GLU A 58 -16.96 3.96 -17.33
CA GLU A 58 -18.21 4.47 -16.73
C GLU A 58 -19.09 3.33 -16.19
N GLY A 59 -19.37 3.35 -14.88
CA GLY A 59 -20.20 2.36 -14.19
C GLY A 59 -19.42 1.17 -13.60
N GLU A 60 -18.11 1.10 -13.79
CA GLU A 60 -17.25 0.13 -13.09
C GLU A 60 -17.07 0.48 -11.61
N ASN A 61 -16.82 -0.54 -10.80
CA ASN A 61 -16.48 -0.44 -9.38
C ASN A 61 -15.02 -0.87 -9.13
N GLY A 62 -14.60 -0.91 -7.86
CA GLY A 62 -13.25 -1.31 -7.49
C GLY A 62 -12.86 -2.72 -7.93
N LEU A 63 -13.78 -3.68 -7.93
CA LEU A 63 -13.47 -5.06 -8.31
C LEU A 63 -13.10 -5.17 -9.79
N ASP A 64 -13.81 -4.45 -10.68
CA ASP A 64 -13.51 -4.41 -12.12
C ASP A 64 -12.07 -3.89 -12.38
N VAL A 65 -11.61 -2.96 -11.54
CA VAL A 65 -10.24 -2.43 -11.57
C VAL A 65 -9.23 -3.46 -11.08
N VAL A 66 -9.50 -4.17 -9.98
CA VAL A 66 -8.57 -5.18 -9.46
C VAL A 66 -8.47 -6.39 -10.38
N GLU A 67 -9.58 -6.90 -10.92
CA GLU A 67 -9.59 -8.02 -11.89
C GLU A 67 -8.87 -7.67 -13.21
N ARG A 68 -8.70 -6.37 -13.50
CA ARG A 68 -7.88 -5.87 -14.62
C ARG A 68 -6.39 -5.79 -14.30
N ALA A 69 -6.03 -5.65 -13.02
CA ALA A 69 -4.65 -5.53 -12.55
C ALA A 69 -4.05 -6.86 -12.06
N ALA A 70 -4.88 -7.79 -11.59
CA ALA A 70 -4.48 -9.03 -10.94
C ALA A 70 -5.51 -10.16 -11.15
N GLU A 71 -5.06 -11.40 -11.12
CA GLU A 71 -5.97 -12.54 -10.95
C GLU A 71 -6.29 -12.71 -9.46
N VAL A 72 -7.57 -12.69 -9.11
CA VAL A 72 -8.08 -12.74 -7.72
C VAL A 72 -9.19 -13.77 -7.55
N LYS A 73 -9.33 -14.27 -6.32
CA LYS A 73 -10.51 -15.01 -5.85
C LYS A 73 -11.37 -14.10 -5.00
N THR A 74 -12.68 -14.21 -5.15
CA THR A 74 -13.66 -13.48 -4.35
C THR A 74 -14.66 -14.41 -3.66
N GLU A 75 -15.17 -13.99 -2.51
CA GLU A 75 -16.35 -14.56 -1.88
C GLU A 75 -17.41 -13.48 -1.65
N ASP A 76 -18.65 -13.80 -2.00
CA ASP A 76 -19.81 -12.94 -1.72
C ASP A 76 -20.24 -13.12 -0.27
N THR A 77 -19.96 -12.10 0.54
CA THR A 77 -20.44 -12.01 1.92
C THR A 77 -21.70 -11.14 1.95
N GLY A 78 -22.45 -11.15 3.06
CA GLY A 78 -23.60 -10.24 3.24
C GLY A 78 -23.26 -8.73 3.21
N TYR A 79 -22.00 -8.37 2.99
CA TYR A 79 -21.44 -7.02 2.88
C TYR A 79 -20.72 -6.79 1.52
N GLY A 80 -21.10 -7.56 0.49
CA GLY A 80 -20.49 -7.49 -0.84
C GLY A 80 -19.36 -8.50 -1.06
N ALA A 81 -18.78 -8.45 -2.26
CA ALA A 81 -17.66 -9.31 -2.65
C ALA A 81 -16.36 -8.84 -2.01
N PHE A 82 -15.72 -9.73 -1.25
CA PHE A 82 -14.38 -9.55 -0.70
C PHE A 82 -13.38 -10.37 -1.49
N ILE A 83 -12.20 -9.80 -1.77
CA ILE A 83 -11.08 -10.57 -2.31
C ILE A 83 -10.52 -11.44 -1.20
N THR A 84 -10.56 -12.75 -1.41
CA THR A 84 -10.07 -13.76 -0.46
C THR A 84 -8.68 -14.26 -0.82
N ALA A 85 -8.23 -14.11 -2.07
CA ALA A 85 -6.85 -14.41 -2.47
C ALA A 85 -6.41 -13.63 -3.70
N PHE A 86 -5.11 -13.40 -3.82
CA PHE A 86 -4.45 -13.00 -5.07
C PHE A 86 -3.64 -14.20 -5.60
N ALA A 87 -3.58 -14.34 -6.92
CA ALA A 87 -2.69 -15.30 -7.56
C ALA A 87 -1.24 -14.93 -7.28
N ASP A 88 -0.46 -15.89 -6.76
CA ASP A 88 0.91 -15.67 -6.33
C ASP A 88 1.70 -17.00 -6.34
N ASP A 89 2.49 -17.21 -7.39
CA ASP A 89 3.37 -18.37 -7.58
C ASP A 89 4.65 -18.33 -6.71
N GLY A 90 4.70 -17.48 -5.68
CA GLY A 90 5.87 -17.31 -4.81
C GLY A 90 6.16 -18.53 -3.94
N ASP A 91 7.28 -19.22 -4.19
CA ASP A 91 7.73 -20.40 -3.43
C ASP A 91 8.67 -20.07 -2.25
N ALA A 92 9.03 -18.79 -2.09
CA ALA A 92 9.90 -18.32 -1.01
C ALA A 92 9.30 -18.61 0.38
N GLU A 93 10.16 -19.00 1.32
CA GLU A 93 9.78 -19.14 2.73
C GLU A 93 9.42 -17.76 3.32
N ALA A 94 8.37 -17.69 4.14
CA ALA A 94 7.92 -16.44 4.75
C ALA A 94 8.92 -15.94 5.81
N ALA A 95 9.39 -14.70 5.66
CA ALA A 95 10.31 -14.04 6.57
C ALA A 95 9.56 -12.92 7.33
N PHE A 96 8.96 -13.28 8.47
CA PHE A 96 8.22 -12.33 9.31
C PHE A 96 9.16 -11.32 9.99
N PRO A 97 8.82 -10.01 9.96
CA PRO A 97 9.48 -8.98 10.77
C PRO A 97 9.44 -9.29 12.26
N GLU A 98 10.45 -8.85 13.04
CA GLU A 98 10.59 -9.22 14.46
C GLU A 98 9.35 -8.85 15.30
N ALA A 99 8.77 -7.68 15.06
CA ALA A 99 7.55 -7.22 15.74
C ALA A 99 6.32 -8.12 15.45
N VAL A 100 6.22 -8.66 14.23
CA VAL A 100 5.14 -9.55 13.80
C VAL A 100 5.36 -10.97 14.34
N ALA A 101 6.59 -11.49 14.24
CA ALA A 101 6.97 -12.79 14.79
C ALA A 101 6.78 -12.86 16.31
N ALA A 102 6.91 -11.74 17.02
CA ALA A 102 6.67 -11.66 18.46
C ALA A 102 5.19 -11.85 18.87
N VAL A 103 4.24 -11.49 18.00
CA VAL A 103 2.78 -11.64 18.24
C VAL A 103 2.18 -12.85 17.52
N CYS A 104 2.82 -13.32 16.44
CA CYS A 104 2.48 -14.55 15.69
C CYS A 104 3.59 -15.61 15.86
N PRO A 105 3.79 -16.18 17.08
CA PRO A 105 4.88 -17.12 17.36
C PRO A 105 4.69 -18.51 16.74
N GLU A 106 3.47 -18.85 16.34
CA GLU A 106 3.13 -20.07 15.61
C GLU A 106 2.34 -19.67 14.36
N THR A 107 2.86 -20.02 13.18
CA THR A 107 2.21 -19.79 11.89
C THR A 107 2.06 -21.09 11.11
N ALA A 108 0.99 -21.19 10.33
CA ALA A 108 0.82 -22.20 9.29
C ALA A 108 1.65 -21.83 8.03
N GLY A 109 1.53 -22.62 6.97
CA GLY A 109 1.95 -22.23 5.63
C GLY A 109 0.78 -21.67 4.80
N ARG A 110 1.01 -21.58 3.50
CA ARG A 110 -0.06 -21.41 2.50
C ARG A 110 -0.90 -22.68 2.38
N THR A 111 -2.18 -22.51 2.07
CA THR A 111 -3.17 -23.59 1.96
C THR A 111 -3.38 -24.08 0.53
N GLU A 112 -3.11 -23.26 -0.47
CA GLU A 112 -3.24 -23.57 -1.91
C GLU A 112 -1.98 -23.14 -2.70
N GLU A 113 -1.59 -23.92 -3.69
CA GLU A 113 -0.46 -23.62 -4.59
C GLU A 113 -0.86 -22.56 -5.62
N GLY A 114 0.02 -21.60 -5.90
CA GLY A 114 -0.24 -20.49 -6.83
C GLY A 114 -1.13 -19.37 -6.28
N TRP A 115 -1.44 -19.37 -4.98
CA TRP A 115 -2.26 -18.36 -4.34
C TRP A 115 -1.65 -17.90 -3.00
N LEU A 116 -1.94 -16.65 -2.63
CA LEU A 116 -1.80 -16.15 -1.26
C LEU A 116 -3.19 -15.73 -0.77
N SER A 117 -3.69 -16.44 0.23
CA SER A 117 -5.11 -16.43 0.61
C SER A 117 -5.35 -15.95 2.04
N ALA A 118 -6.57 -15.49 2.31
CA ALA A 118 -7.08 -15.35 3.67
C ALA A 118 -6.94 -16.68 4.42
N TYR A 119 -6.62 -16.58 5.71
CA TYR A 119 -6.30 -17.71 6.60
C TYR A 119 -4.98 -18.46 6.32
N ASP A 120 -4.16 -18.04 5.34
CA ASP A 120 -2.78 -18.52 5.22
C ASP A 120 -1.91 -17.94 6.35
N TYR A 121 -0.99 -18.74 6.90
CA TYR A 121 -0.17 -18.40 8.08
C TYR A 121 -0.92 -18.20 9.42
N THR A 122 -2.00 -17.41 9.51
CA THR A 122 -2.77 -17.20 10.76
C THR A 122 -4.28 -17.17 10.52
N ALA A 123 -5.09 -17.29 11.58
CA ALA A 123 -6.55 -17.20 11.47
C ALA A 123 -7.07 -15.77 11.25
N GLU A 124 -6.20 -14.75 11.33
CA GLU A 124 -6.53 -13.33 11.16
C GLU A 124 -5.95 -12.75 9.86
N SER A 125 -5.31 -13.58 9.04
CA SER A 125 -4.64 -13.17 7.82
C SER A 125 -5.59 -12.99 6.64
N GLY A 126 -5.16 -12.18 5.69
CA GLY A 126 -5.85 -11.97 4.43
C GLY A 126 -5.46 -10.67 3.76
N TRP A 127 -6.26 -10.29 2.78
CA TRP A 127 -6.05 -9.09 1.99
C TRP A 127 -6.96 -7.97 2.48
N THR A 128 -6.36 -6.84 2.80
CA THR A 128 -7.06 -5.58 3.09
C THR A 128 -6.55 -4.49 2.15
N TYR A 129 -7.24 -3.36 2.06
CA TYR A 129 -6.84 -2.29 1.14
C TYR A 129 -7.02 -0.88 1.71
N PHE A 130 -6.23 0.02 1.14
CA PHE A 130 -6.25 1.45 1.40
C PHE A 130 -6.61 2.19 0.11
N VAL A 131 -7.36 3.29 0.25
CA VAL A 131 -7.60 4.25 -0.83
C VAL A 131 -7.01 5.60 -0.42
N ASN A 132 -6.03 6.10 -1.17
CA ASN A 132 -5.29 7.32 -0.83
C ASN A 132 -4.75 7.31 0.62
N ASP A 133 -4.15 6.18 1.01
CA ASP A 133 -3.68 5.83 2.35
C ASP A 133 -4.73 5.80 3.48
N GLU A 134 -6.02 5.91 3.19
CA GLU A 134 -7.08 5.71 4.18
C GLU A 134 -7.59 4.26 4.14
N TYR A 135 -7.70 3.63 5.31
CA TYR A 135 -8.06 2.22 5.44
C TYR A 135 -9.52 1.99 5.04
N ALA A 136 -9.77 1.08 4.08
CA ALA A 136 -11.11 0.81 3.60
C ALA A 136 -11.91 -0.06 4.59
N GLN A 137 -13.20 0.26 4.74
CA GLN A 137 -14.13 -0.43 5.65
C GLN A 137 -15.32 -1.07 4.91
N VAL A 138 -15.23 -1.21 3.59
CA VAL A 138 -16.26 -1.78 2.71
C VAL A 138 -15.64 -2.85 1.79
N GLY A 139 -16.46 -3.66 1.14
CA GLY A 139 -15.99 -4.55 0.08
C GLY A 139 -15.49 -3.75 -1.13
N ILE A 140 -14.49 -4.27 -1.86
CA ILE A 140 -13.92 -3.58 -3.02
C ILE A 140 -14.96 -3.32 -4.14
N ALA A 141 -16.00 -4.16 -4.22
CA ALA A 141 -17.12 -3.99 -5.13
C ALA A 141 -18.06 -2.80 -4.78
N ASP A 142 -18.02 -2.30 -3.53
CA ASP A 142 -18.78 -1.11 -3.11
C ASP A 142 -17.98 0.19 -3.28
N TYR A 143 -16.67 0.11 -3.54
CA TYR A 143 -15.84 1.28 -3.84
C TYR A 143 -16.06 1.75 -5.29
N THR A 144 -16.21 3.07 -5.46
CA THR A 144 -16.35 3.73 -6.76
C THR A 144 -15.04 4.43 -7.13
N PRO A 145 -14.36 4.03 -8.22
CA PRO A 145 -13.11 4.64 -8.66
C PRO A 145 -13.23 6.14 -9.00
N ALA A 146 -12.19 6.90 -8.66
CA ALA A 146 -12.01 8.29 -9.10
C ALA A 146 -10.63 8.50 -9.72
N ASP A 147 -10.54 9.41 -10.69
CA ASP A 147 -9.32 9.67 -11.45
C ASP A 147 -8.19 10.17 -10.52
N GLY A 148 -7.07 9.47 -10.56
CA GLY A 148 -5.92 9.70 -9.71
C GLY A 148 -5.99 9.08 -8.30
N ASP A 149 -6.98 8.26 -7.97
CA ASP A 149 -6.97 7.50 -6.71
C ASP A 149 -5.81 6.49 -6.67
N VAL A 150 -5.35 6.17 -5.46
CA VAL A 150 -4.35 5.12 -5.20
C VAL A 150 -4.96 4.02 -4.37
N ILE A 151 -4.96 2.81 -4.92
CA ILE A 151 -5.47 1.60 -4.28
C ILE A 151 -4.28 0.72 -3.94
N VAL A 152 -4.02 0.52 -2.64
CA VAL A 152 -2.98 -0.40 -2.17
C VAL A 152 -3.63 -1.57 -1.45
N PHE A 153 -3.54 -2.75 -2.04
CA PHE A 153 -3.84 -4.00 -1.34
C PHE A 153 -2.60 -4.46 -0.57
N SER A 154 -2.79 -4.80 0.70
CA SER A 154 -1.74 -5.29 1.58
C SER A 154 -2.17 -6.59 2.23
N PHE A 155 -1.32 -7.60 2.18
CA PHE A 155 -1.48 -8.81 2.96
C PHE A 155 -1.16 -8.53 4.43
N THR A 156 -2.07 -8.91 5.33
CA THR A 156 -1.91 -8.86 6.78
C THR A 156 -1.92 -10.27 7.35
N VAL A 157 -1.25 -10.48 8.47
CA VAL A 157 -1.25 -11.73 9.25
C VAL A 157 -1.61 -11.53 10.72
N TYR A 158 -1.89 -10.30 11.16
CA TYR A 158 -2.19 -10.01 12.56
C TYR A 158 -3.22 -8.87 12.72
N GLY A 159 -4.26 -9.12 13.52
CA GLY A 159 -5.24 -8.12 13.94
C GLY A 159 -6.02 -7.47 12.79
N TYR A 160 -6.12 -8.13 11.64
CA TYR A 160 -6.74 -7.62 10.40
C TYR A 160 -6.12 -6.29 9.91
N GLY A 161 -4.80 -6.14 10.02
CA GLY A 161 -4.06 -4.94 9.60
C GLY A 161 -3.33 -4.21 10.73
N ALA A 162 -3.24 -4.79 11.93
CA ALA A 162 -2.51 -4.21 13.05
C ALA A 162 -0.99 -4.17 12.79
N ASP A 163 -0.47 -5.16 12.08
CA ASP A 163 0.86 -5.18 11.45
C ASP A 163 1.07 -4.08 10.39
N LEU A 164 0.02 -3.64 9.71
CA LEU A 164 0.04 -2.55 8.73
C LEU A 164 -0.12 -1.14 9.36
N GLY A 165 -0.27 -1.08 10.68
CA GLY A 165 -0.44 0.17 11.44
C GLY A 165 -1.90 0.61 11.65
N VAL A 166 -2.87 -0.30 11.47
CA VAL A 166 -4.31 -0.04 11.63
C VAL A 166 -4.80 -0.53 12.99
N ASP A 167 -5.43 0.33 13.80
CA ASP A 167 -6.02 -0.10 15.08
C ASP A 167 -7.43 -0.69 14.88
N ASN A 168 -7.52 -2.02 14.92
CA ASN A 168 -8.77 -2.76 14.85
C ASN A 168 -9.19 -3.36 16.21
N SER A 169 -8.60 -2.92 17.32
CA SER A 169 -8.88 -3.44 18.67
C SER A 169 -10.34 -3.29 19.11
N SER A 170 -11.04 -2.29 18.56
CA SER A 170 -12.47 -2.05 18.82
C SER A 170 -13.42 -2.97 18.03
N TRP A 171 -12.89 -3.68 17.03
CA TRP A 171 -13.68 -4.49 16.07
C TRP A 171 -13.33 -5.99 16.11
N GLY A 172 -12.60 -6.42 17.15
CA GLY A 172 -12.19 -7.82 17.34
C GLY A 172 -10.84 -8.17 16.74
N GLY A 173 -10.11 -7.20 16.18
CA GLY A 173 -8.68 -7.31 15.85
C GLY A 173 -7.79 -6.87 17.02
N ALA A 174 -6.60 -6.38 16.68
CA ALA A 174 -5.60 -5.90 17.65
C ALA A 174 -5.33 -4.40 17.51
N ALA A 175 -4.66 -3.83 18.51
CA ALA A 175 -4.08 -2.49 18.40
C ALA A 175 -2.88 -2.51 17.45
N ALA A 176 -2.66 -1.40 16.73
CA ALA A 176 -1.58 -1.25 15.77
C ALA A 176 -0.20 -1.56 16.40
N LEU A 177 0.63 -2.34 15.69
CA LEU A 177 2.00 -2.68 16.09
C LEU A 177 3.00 -1.55 15.82
N ARG A 178 2.62 -0.59 14.96
CA ARG A 178 3.44 0.49 14.40
C ARG A 178 2.55 1.64 13.97
N ASP A 179 3.15 2.78 13.64
CA ASP A 179 2.45 3.82 12.88
C ASP A 179 2.25 3.37 11.42
N GLN A 180 1.09 3.72 10.84
CA GLN A 180 0.79 3.48 9.43
C GLN A 180 1.71 4.35 8.56
N VAL A 181 2.41 3.73 7.60
CA VAL A 181 3.22 4.42 6.59
C VAL A 181 2.34 4.78 5.40
N LYS A 182 2.31 6.07 5.05
CA LYS A 182 1.57 6.66 3.94
C LYS A 182 2.43 6.57 2.67
N ARG A 183 1.93 5.90 1.62
CA ARG A 183 2.69 5.48 0.42
C ARG A 183 2.10 6.01 -0.89
N SER A 184 0.91 6.62 -0.90
CA SER A 184 0.19 6.96 -2.15
C SER A 184 1.01 7.79 -3.14
N GLU A 185 1.73 8.80 -2.67
CA GLU A 185 2.56 9.65 -3.54
C GLU A 185 3.66 8.85 -4.23
N LEU A 186 4.38 8.00 -3.49
CA LEU A 186 5.44 7.16 -4.04
C LEU A 186 4.89 6.11 -5.02
N VAL A 187 3.73 5.52 -4.74
CA VAL A 187 3.04 4.58 -5.65
C VAL A 187 2.68 5.25 -6.97
N LYS A 188 2.17 6.49 -6.96
CA LYS A 188 1.93 7.28 -8.19
C LYS A 188 3.22 7.52 -8.98
N LEU A 189 4.25 8.03 -8.29
CA LEU A 189 5.53 8.38 -8.89
C LEU A 189 6.23 7.15 -9.48
N PHE A 190 6.19 5.99 -8.82
CA PHE A 190 6.76 4.75 -9.32
C PHE A 190 6.03 4.24 -10.57
N ALA A 191 4.69 4.29 -10.58
CA ALA A 191 3.90 3.83 -11.71
C ALA A 191 4.05 4.74 -12.96
N ASP A 192 4.09 6.06 -12.78
CA ASP A 192 4.21 7.01 -13.90
C ASP A 192 5.63 7.12 -14.49
N ASN A 193 6.68 6.67 -13.78
CA ASN A 193 8.07 6.91 -14.17
C ASN A 193 8.88 5.61 -14.42
N ALA A 194 8.22 4.51 -14.80
CA ALA A 194 8.87 3.23 -15.11
C ALA A 194 10.00 3.32 -16.15
N ASP A 195 9.93 4.28 -17.08
CA ASP A 195 10.97 4.54 -18.07
C ASP A 195 12.32 4.99 -17.47
N MET A 196 12.38 5.40 -16.20
CA MET A 196 13.64 5.68 -15.50
C MET A 196 14.58 4.47 -15.46
N LEU A 197 14.05 3.24 -15.51
CA LEU A 197 14.87 2.03 -15.61
C LEU A 197 15.71 1.94 -16.91
N ASN A 198 15.34 2.69 -17.94
CA ASN A 198 16.03 2.71 -19.23
C ASN A 198 17.25 3.67 -19.26
N SER A 199 17.52 4.40 -18.18
CA SER A 199 18.63 5.37 -18.09
C SER A 199 19.60 5.02 -16.96
N GLU A 200 20.90 5.00 -17.26
CA GLU A 200 21.95 4.74 -16.26
C GLU A 200 21.98 5.81 -15.15
N ASP A 201 21.52 7.04 -15.44
CA ASP A 201 21.50 8.17 -14.52
C ASP A 201 20.29 8.17 -13.56
N THR A 202 19.20 7.44 -13.87
CA THR A 202 17.96 7.47 -13.07
C THR A 202 17.45 6.10 -12.61
N ALA A 203 17.93 5.00 -13.20
CA ALA A 203 17.52 3.64 -12.80
C ALA A 203 17.80 3.33 -11.32
N TYR A 204 18.86 3.90 -10.72
CA TYR A 204 19.15 3.71 -9.30
C TYR A 204 18.12 4.37 -8.38
N VAL A 205 17.57 5.53 -8.78
CA VAL A 205 16.52 6.24 -8.04
C VAL A 205 15.22 5.44 -8.08
N TYR A 206 14.87 4.94 -9.27
CA TYR A 206 13.69 4.10 -9.45
C TYR A 206 13.79 2.79 -8.66
N THR A 207 14.94 2.12 -8.71
CA THR A 207 15.20 0.90 -7.94
C THR A 207 15.06 1.16 -6.44
N ALA A 208 15.65 2.23 -5.91
CA ALA A 208 15.54 2.58 -4.49
C ALA A 208 14.09 2.88 -4.05
N ALA A 209 13.27 3.47 -4.93
CA ALA A 209 11.85 3.70 -4.67
C ALA A 209 11.05 2.38 -4.61
N GLY A 210 11.34 1.44 -5.53
CA GLY A 210 10.73 0.10 -5.51
C GLY A 210 11.15 -0.70 -4.28
N GLU A 211 12.43 -0.62 -3.89
CA GLU A 211 12.93 -1.21 -2.64
C GLU A 211 12.22 -0.62 -1.41
N ALA A 212 12.04 0.70 -1.32
CA ALA A 212 11.33 1.34 -0.22
C ALA A 212 9.87 0.89 -0.11
N LEU A 213 9.16 0.74 -1.24
CA LEU A 213 7.78 0.20 -1.27
C LEU A 213 7.72 -1.31 -0.94
N ALA A 214 8.80 -2.06 -1.21
CA ALA A 214 8.88 -3.51 -0.99
C ALA A 214 9.39 -3.92 0.41
N GLN A 215 9.74 -2.96 1.28
CA GLN A 215 10.25 -3.23 2.63
C GLN A 215 9.20 -2.92 3.70
N TYR A 216 8.85 -3.91 4.52
CA TYR A 216 7.98 -3.69 5.67
C TYR A 216 8.57 -2.64 6.63
N GLU A 217 9.85 -2.76 6.98
CA GLU A 217 10.52 -1.85 7.95
C GLU A 217 10.80 -0.44 7.39
N ALA A 218 10.37 -0.12 6.16
CA ALA A 218 10.44 1.24 5.65
C ALA A 218 9.66 2.21 6.56
N THR A 219 10.29 3.33 6.89
CA THR A 219 9.68 4.42 7.66
C THR A 219 8.99 5.42 6.73
N GLN A 220 8.21 6.36 7.30
CA GLN A 220 7.69 7.48 6.51
C GLN A 220 8.82 8.31 5.89
N GLU A 221 9.94 8.50 6.61
CA GLU A 221 11.11 9.23 6.10
C GLU A 221 11.75 8.50 4.90
N ASP A 222 11.78 7.17 4.87
CA ASP A 222 12.30 6.41 3.73
C ASP A 222 11.42 6.58 2.48
N ILE A 223 10.09 6.53 2.66
CA ILE A 223 9.10 6.72 1.59
C ILE A 223 9.13 8.16 1.06
N ASP A 224 9.16 9.16 1.95
CA ASP A 224 9.22 10.58 1.58
C ASP A 224 10.53 10.89 0.83
N ASN A 225 11.66 10.33 1.28
CA ASN A 225 12.97 10.48 0.61
C ASN A 225 12.98 9.80 -0.77
N ALA A 226 12.36 8.64 -0.92
CA ALA A 226 12.23 7.97 -2.21
C ALA A 226 11.36 8.77 -3.20
N ALA A 227 10.24 9.33 -2.74
CA ALA A 227 9.38 10.20 -3.54
C ALA A 227 10.12 11.47 -3.99
N ALA A 228 10.81 12.14 -3.05
CA ALA A 228 11.68 13.26 -3.35
C ALA A 228 12.81 12.88 -4.33
N GLY A 229 13.34 11.66 -4.25
CA GLY A 229 14.31 11.12 -5.20
C GLY A 229 13.79 11.14 -6.64
N ILE A 230 12.62 10.55 -6.89
CA ILE A 230 11.99 10.54 -8.23
C ILE A 230 11.71 11.97 -8.70
N LEU A 231 11.09 12.80 -7.85
CA LEU A 231 10.75 14.19 -8.20
C LEU A 231 11.98 15.02 -8.58
N ASN A 232 13.11 14.85 -7.90
CA ASN A 232 14.36 15.54 -8.23
C ASN A 232 14.97 15.04 -9.53
N ALA A 233 14.90 13.73 -9.82
CA ALA A 233 15.40 13.17 -11.08
C ALA A 233 14.61 13.68 -12.29
N VAL A 234 13.28 13.62 -12.23
CA VAL A 234 12.36 14.11 -13.28
C VAL A 234 12.44 15.64 -13.41
N GLY A 235 12.56 16.37 -12.31
CA GLY A 235 12.75 17.83 -12.33
C GLY A 235 14.09 18.28 -12.91
N GLY A 236 15.14 17.46 -12.76
CA GLY A 236 16.49 17.74 -13.24
C GLY A 236 16.61 17.84 -14.77
N GLU A 237 15.82 17.06 -15.51
CA GLU A 237 15.82 17.08 -16.98
C GLU A 237 15.41 18.45 -17.56
N SER A 238 14.72 19.29 -16.77
CA SER A 238 14.26 20.63 -17.21
C SER A 238 15.34 21.73 -17.21
N GLN A 239 16.56 21.47 -16.70
CA GLN A 239 17.60 22.51 -16.59
C GLN A 239 18.87 22.31 -17.45
N GLU A 240 19.03 21.18 -18.15
CA GLU A 240 20.23 20.95 -18.98
C GLU A 240 20.11 21.51 -20.43
N THR A 241 19.60 22.74 -20.58
CA THR A 241 19.85 23.56 -21.79
C THR A 241 19.85 25.06 -21.48
N ALA A 242 20.74 25.50 -20.59
CA ALA A 242 20.95 26.91 -20.29
C ALA A 242 22.43 27.26 -20.02
N GLU A 243 23.34 26.84 -20.91
CA GLU A 243 24.76 27.23 -20.78
C GLU A 243 25.02 28.66 -21.29
N ALA A 244 25.97 29.35 -20.62
CA ALA A 244 26.66 30.58 -21.01
C ALA A 244 25.89 31.93 -21.04
N GLY A 245 25.82 32.60 -19.89
CA GLY A 245 25.56 34.05 -19.75
C GLY A 245 26.29 34.65 -18.52
N SER A 246 27.31 35.48 -18.73
CA SER A 246 28.30 35.88 -17.71
C SER A 246 28.05 37.24 -17.02
N ALA A 247 28.50 37.37 -15.76
CA ALA A 247 28.76 38.59 -14.93
C ALA A 247 27.52 39.43 -14.46
N ASP A 248 27.28 39.72 -13.15
CA ASP A 248 28.07 40.43 -12.10
C ASP A 248 28.02 41.98 -12.27
N THR A 249 27.71 42.85 -11.28
CA THR A 249 27.62 42.80 -9.79
C THR A 249 26.16 43.05 -9.25
N THR A 250 25.78 43.29 -7.97
CA THR A 250 26.42 43.62 -6.65
C THR A 250 25.48 43.22 -5.47
N ALA A 251 25.88 43.45 -4.19
CA ALA A 251 25.04 43.31 -2.98
C ALA A 251 24.87 44.62 -2.19
N GLU A 252 23.72 44.81 -1.49
CA GLU A 252 23.65 45.47 -0.16
C GLU A 252 22.28 45.26 0.55
N ALA A 253 22.28 45.33 1.88
CA ALA A 253 21.14 45.23 2.80
C ALA A 253 21.52 45.90 4.14
N PRO A 254 20.65 46.05 5.16
CA PRO A 254 19.20 46.32 5.19
C PRO A 254 18.86 47.60 6.02
N ALA A 255 17.57 47.93 6.22
CA ALA A 255 17.16 48.86 7.28
C ALA A 255 15.78 48.50 7.88
N SER A 256 15.57 48.85 9.15
CA SER A 256 14.51 48.35 10.02
C SER A 256 13.28 49.25 10.14
N SER A 257 12.17 48.70 10.66
CA SER A 257 11.42 49.34 11.76
C SER A 257 10.51 48.33 12.48
N GLU A 258 10.50 48.38 13.81
CA GLU A 258 9.53 47.68 14.67
C GLU A 258 8.30 48.57 14.93
N VAL A 259 7.11 47.98 15.01
CA VAL A 259 5.98 48.54 15.79
C VAL A 259 5.28 47.40 16.54
N LYS A 260 4.96 47.63 17.82
CA LYS A 260 4.33 46.65 18.73
C LYS A 260 2.80 46.83 18.84
N GLY A 261 2.13 45.71 19.12
CA GLY A 261 0.77 45.63 19.69
C GLY A 261 -0.31 45.24 18.67
N GLY A 262 -1.27 44.37 19.00
CA GLY A 262 -1.45 43.58 20.22
C GLY A 262 -2.86 42.99 20.33
N VAL A 263 -2.96 41.68 20.62
CA VAL A 263 -4.12 40.94 21.16
C VAL A 263 -5.47 41.07 20.42
N ASN A 264 -5.86 40.00 19.72
CA ASN A 264 -6.96 39.14 20.20
C ASN A 264 -6.99 37.78 19.46
N ALA A 265 -7.52 36.76 20.14
CA ALA A 265 -7.75 35.45 19.55
C ALA A 265 -9.13 35.42 18.89
N GLU A 266 -9.24 34.78 17.72
CA GLU A 266 -10.52 34.37 17.16
C GLU A 266 -10.40 32.97 16.57
N GLU A 267 -11.29 32.11 17.01
CA GLU A 267 -11.33 30.67 16.76
C GLU A 267 -12.02 30.39 15.41
N LYS A 268 -11.32 29.69 14.50
CA LYS A 268 -11.86 29.10 13.28
C LYS A 268 -11.11 27.79 13.03
N GLY A 269 -11.73 26.65 12.75
CA GLY A 269 -13.14 26.39 12.49
C GLY A 269 -13.23 25.24 11.50
N SER A 270 -13.17 24.00 11.98
CA SER A 270 -13.12 22.81 11.13
C SER A 270 -14.42 22.64 10.32
N PRO A 271 -14.35 22.29 9.02
CA PRO A 271 -15.55 21.96 8.26
C PRO A 271 -16.14 20.63 8.75
N SER A 272 -17.46 20.64 8.97
CA SER A 272 -18.24 19.49 9.43
C SER A 272 -18.55 18.51 8.30
N THR A 273 -18.13 17.26 8.43
CA THR A 273 -18.72 16.13 7.69
C THR A 273 -19.92 15.60 8.48
N GLY A 274 -21.12 15.95 8.03
CA GLY A 274 -22.37 15.56 8.69
C GLY A 274 -22.83 14.17 8.28
N VAL A 275 -22.77 13.21 9.21
CA VAL A 275 -23.64 12.03 9.25
C VAL A 275 -24.05 11.79 10.70
N GLU A 276 -25.34 11.98 11.00
CA GLU A 276 -25.89 11.78 12.34
C GLU A 276 -25.89 10.28 12.68
N GLY A 277 -25.33 9.92 13.84
CA GLY A 277 -25.23 8.54 14.28
C GLY A 277 -26.59 7.95 14.65
N VAL A 278 -26.95 6.83 14.03
CA VAL A 278 -27.96 5.90 14.55
C VAL A 278 -27.24 4.76 15.24
N ALA A 279 -27.12 4.84 16.56
CA ALA A 279 -26.52 3.78 17.37
C ALA A 279 -27.44 2.53 17.39
N VAL A 280 -27.13 1.54 16.56
CA VAL A 280 -27.74 0.20 16.63
C VAL A 280 -26.82 -0.70 17.45
N ALA A 281 -27.23 -1.00 18.69
CA ALA A 281 -26.53 -1.99 19.51
C ALA A 281 -26.79 -3.40 18.96
N VAL A 282 -25.78 -4.01 18.33
CA VAL A 282 -25.84 -5.39 17.83
C VAL A 282 -25.21 -6.34 18.86
N ALA A 283 -25.98 -7.29 19.35
CA ALA A 283 -25.47 -8.36 20.20
C ALA A 283 -24.92 -9.50 19.32
N VAL A 284 -23.60 -9.76 19.43
CA VAL A 284 -22.97 -10.90 18.75
C VAL A 284 -23.39 -12.20 19.45
N VAL A 285 -24.07 -13.08 18.71
CA VAL A 285 -24.40 -14.44 19.17
C VAL A 285 -23.27 -15.38 18.78
N ILE A 286 -22.42 -15.74 19.75
CA ILE A 286 -21.37 -16.75 19.55
C ILE A 286 -22.03 -18.15 19.50
N LEU A 287 -22.15 -18.71 18.29
CA LEU A 287 -22.51 -20.12 18.10
C LEU A 287 -21.26 -21.00 18.16
N ALA A 288 -20.87 -21.39 19.38
CA ALA A 288 -19.82 -22.38 19.59
C ALA A 288 -20.29 -23.78 19.15
N GLY A 289 -19.95 -24.18 17.92
CA GLY A 289 -20.23 -25.50 17.35
C GLY A 289 -19.34 -26.60 17.92
N ALA A 290 -19.62 -27.07 19.14
CA ALA A 290 -18.89 -28.19 19.74
C ALA A 290 -19.21 -29.54 19.06
N GLY A 291 -18.34 -29.98 18.15
CA GLY A 291 -18.43 -31.28 17.48
C GLY A 291 -18.12 -32.47 18.39
N ILE A 292 -19.14 -33.03 19.06
CA ILE A 292 -18.99 -34.24 19.88
C ILE A 292 -18.92 -35.49 18.98
N ALA A 293 -17.71 -36.02 18.75
CA ALA A 293 -17.50 -37.29 18.08
C ALA A 293 -17.74 -38.49 19.04
N LEU A 294 -18.98 -39.00 19.07
CA LEU A 294 -19.33 -40.23 19.78
C LEU A 294 -18.87 -41.48 19.02
N SER A 295 -17.72 -42.03 19.40
CA SER A 295 -17.29 -43.37 18.94
C SER A 295 -18.18 -44.47 19.55
N LYS A 296 -18.90 -45.20 18.69
CA LYS A 296 -19.55 -46.47 19.05
C LYS A 296 -18.74 -47.64 18.51
N LYS A 297 -18.35 -48.54 19.42
CA LYS A 297 -17.90 -49.89 19.12
C LYS A 297 -18.89 -50.62 18.21
N GLN A 298 -18.39 -51.35 17.23
CA GLN A 298 -18.51 -52.82 17.18
C GLN A 298 -17.17 -53.42 16.74
#